data_AF-A0A497CS61-F1
#
_entry.id   AF-A0A497CS61-F1
#
_cell.length_a   1.000
_cell.length_b   1.000
_cell.length_c   1.000
_cell.angle_alpha   90.00
_cell.angle_beta   90.00
_cell.angle_gamma   90.00
#
_symmetry.space_group_name_H-M   'P 1'
#
loop_
_entity.id
_entity.type
_entity.pdbx_description
1 polymer ?
#
loop_
_entity_poly.entity_id
_entity_poly.type
_entity_poly.pdbx_seq_one_letter_code
_entity_poly.pdbx_strand_id
1 'polypeptide(L)' 'PAKELMHSSMVHWHYDTFQIDFADPFLPKGLMSFHLNSRGEADYFTLDIYSPDFHFQKLKFVRTTE' A
#
# COMPACT_ATOMS: atom_id res chain seq x y z
N PRO A 1 -17.49 10.23 -3.14
CA PRO A 1 -16.37 10.18 -4.09
C PRO A 1 -15.20 11.01 -3.57
N ALA A 2 -14.24 10.38 -2.88
CA ALA A 2 -13.14 11.08 -2.24
C ALA A 2 -12.24 11.73 -3.31
N LYS A 3 -12.35 13.05 -3.42
CA LYS A 3 -11.51 13.93 -4.24
C LYS A 3 -10.18 14.23 -3.52
N GLU A 4 -10.03 13.73 -2.31
CA GLU A 4 -8.81 13.79 -1.51
C GLU A 4 -7.92 12.62 -1.90
N LEU A 5 -6.67 12.94 -2.22
CA LEU A 5 -5.61 11.96 -2.42
C LEU A 5 -5.62 10.99 -1.23
N MET A 6 -5.64 9.67 -1.49
CA MET A 6 -5.52 8.67 -0.44
C MET A 6 -4.26 8.98 0.39
N HIS A 7 -4.46 9.34 1.66
CA HIS A 7 -3.39 9.61 2.60
C HIS A 7 -3.47 8.63 3.76
N SER A 8 -2.31 8.14 4.20
CA SER A 8 -2.21 7.17 5.30
C SER A 8 -0.87 7.35 6.01
N SER A 9 -0.89 7.20 7.33
CA SER A 9 0.33 7.09 8.12
C SER A 9 0.92 5.69 7.95
N MET A 10 2.21 5.64 7.61
CA MET A 10 2.96 4.39 7.47
C MET A 10 3.80 4.12 8.71
N VAL A 11 3.69 2.92 9.26
CA VAL A 11 4.54 2.45 10.36
C VAL A 11 5.39 1.29 9.85
N HIS A 12 6.69 1.32 10.09
CA HIS A 12 7.58 0.22 9.71
C HIS A 12 7.15 -1.07 10.40
N TRP A 13 7.06 -2.15 9.63
CA TRP A 13 6.77 -3.48 10.17
C TRP A 13 7.99 -4.39 10.01
N HIS A 14 8.37 -4.74 8.78
CA HIS A 14 9.41 -5.75 8.54
C HIS A 14 10.00 -5.62 7.14
N TYR A 15 11.33 -5.58 7.02
CA TYR A 15 12.02 -5.30 5.74
C TYR A 15 11.44 -4.06 5.06
N ASP A 16 11.05 -4.18 3.79
CA ASP A 16 10.44 -3.16 2.94
C ASP A 16 8.90 -3.11 3.08
N THR A 17 8.36 -3.71 4.15
CA THR A 17 6.93 -3.77 4.44
C THR A 17 6.55 -2.81 5.56
N PHE A 18 5.50 -2.04 5.33
CA PHE A 18 4.94 -1.03 6.21
C PHE A 18 3.46 -1.31 6.46
N GLN A 19 3.04 -1.13 7.71
CA GLN A 19 1.62 -1.11 8.05
C GLN A 19 1.04 0.27 7.71
N ILE A 20 -0.13 0.28 7.08
CA ILE A 20 -0.83 1.51 6.74
C ILE A 20 -2.20 1.55 7.41
N ASP A 21 -2.55 2.73 7.92
CA ASP A 21 -3.85 3.03 8.53
C ASP A 21 -4.57 4.07 7.67
N PHE A 22 -5.63 3.67 6.98
CA PHE A 22 -6.35 4.57 6.09
C PHE A 22 -7.10 5.62 6.91
N ALA A 23 -7.13 6.86 6.43
CA ALA A 23 -7.97 7.90 7.04
C ALA A 23 -9.47 7.60 6.90
N ASP A 24 -9.84 6.76 5.93
CA ASP A 24 -11.22 6.28 5.75
C ASP A 24 -11.54 5.20 6.81
N PRO A 25 -12.51 5.45 7.72
CA PRO A 25 -12.84 4.51 8.80
C PRO A 25 -13.46 3.20 8.30
N PHE A 26 -13.87 3.11 7.03
CA PHE A 26 -14.43 1.91 6.43
C PHE A 26 -13.36 0.97 5.84
N LEU A 27 -12.12 1.45 5.69
CA LEU A 27 -11.02 0.64 5.17
C LEU A 27 -10.18 0.05 6.32
N PRO A 28 -10.00 -1.28 6.39
CA PRO A 28 -9.16 -1.88 7.41
C PRO A 28 -7.69 -1.60 7.13
N LYS A 29 -6.87 -1.77 8.17
CA LYS A 29 -5.41 -1.60 8.06
C LYS A 29 -4.84 -2.50 6.97
N GLY A 30 -3.90 -1.94 6.24
CA GLY A 30 -3.22 -2.62 5.13
C GLY A 30 -1.76 -2.90 5.43
N LEU A 31 -1.23 -3.84 4.65
CA LEU A 31 0.19 -4.09 4.53
C LEU A 31 0.67 -3.61 3.17
N MET A 32 1.63 -2.69 3.16
CA MET A 32 2.24 -2.18 1.95
C MET A 32 3.68 -2.66 1.86
N SER A 33 4.02 -3.41 0.82
CA SER A 33 5.37 -3.94 0.60
C SER A 33 5.99 -3.33 -0.64
N PHE A 34 7.15 -2.69 -0.50
CA PHE A 34 7.90 -2.13 -1.62
C PHE A 34 8.81 -3.18 -2.25
N HIS A 35 8.87 -3.18 -3.57
CA HIS A 35 9.78 -4.02 -4.34
C HIS A 35 10.83 -3.15 -5.00
N LEU A 36 12.06 -3.33 -4.56
CA LEU A 36 13.20 -2.56 -5.04
C LEU A 36 13.86 -3.27 -6.24
N ASN A 37 14.33 -2.48 -7.20
CA ASN A 37 15.14 -2.97 -8.30
C ASN A 37 16.61 -3.15 -7.90
N SER A 38 17.44 -3.62 -8.83
CA SER A 38 18.88 -3.84 -8.61
C SER A 38 19.67 -2.57 -8.28
N ARG A 39 19.08 -1.38 -8.44
CA ARG A 39 19.67 -0.09 -8.06
C ARG A 39 19.22 0.37 -6.67
N GLY A 40 18.35 -0.38 -6.00
CA GLY A 40 17.77 -0.01 -4.70
C GLY A 40 16.62 1.00 -4.81
N GLU A 41 16.07 1.22 -6.01
CA GLU A 41 14.92 2.11 -6.21
C GLU A 41 13.62 1.30 -6.21
N ALA A 42 12.51 1.86 -5.70
CA ALA A 42 11.22 1.20 -5.73
C ALA A 42 10.61 1.18 -7.15
N ASP A 43 10.40 -0.02 -7.70
CA ASP A 43 9.74 -0.23 -8.99
C ASP A 43 8.21 -0.28 -8.86
N TYR A 44 7.75 -0.98 -7.83
CA TYR A 44 6.33 -1.13 -7.53
C TYR A 44 6.14 -1.45 -6.05
N PHE A 45 4.91 -1.29 -5.58
CA PHE A 45 4.50 -1.79 -4.27
C PHE A 45 3.25 -2.64 -4.39
N THR A 46 3.11 -3.58 -3.45
CA THR A 46 1.88 -4.35 -3.26
C THR A 46 1.15 -3.86 -2.02
N LEU A 47 -0.17 -3.83 -2.10
CA LEU A 47 -1.04 -3.49 -0.98
C LEU A 47 -1.98 -4.67 -0.69
N ASP A 48 -1.82 -5.23 0.50
CA ASP A 48 -2.62 -6.32 1.05
C ASP A 48 -3.55 -5.75 2.12
N ILE A 49 -4.85 -5.79 1.87
CA ILE A 49 -5.88 -5.34 2.80
C ILE A 49 -6.66 -6.57 3.24
N TYR A 50 -6.55 -6.91 4.53
CA TYR A 50 -7.38 -7.98 5.10
C TYR A 50 -8.76 -7.42 5.43
N SER A 51 -9.72 -7.63 4.54
CA SER A 51 -11.13 -7.36 4.79
C SER A 51 -11.96 -8.60 4.46
N PRO A 52 -12.89 -9.01 5.35
CA PRO A 52 -13.83 -10.08 5.03
C PRO A 52 -14.79 -9.70 3.89
N ASP A 53 -15.02 -8.39 3.69
CA ASP A 53 -15.99 -7.88 2.71
C ASP A 53 -15.33 -7.50 1.37
N PHE A 54 -14.01 -7.23 1.37
CA PHE A 54 -13.28 -6.86 0.18
C PHE A 54 -12.24 -7.90 -0.21
N HIS A 55 -12.42 -8.51 -1.38
CA HIS A 55 -11.41 -9.35 -2.03
C HIS A 55 -10.33 -8.50 -2.72
N PHE A 56 -9.76 -7.50 -2.05
CA PHE A 56 -8.57 -6.80 -2.55
C PHE A 56 -7.34 -7.69 -2.36
N GLN A 57 -7.28 -8.77 -3.14
CA GLN A 57 -6.10 -9.62 -3.17
C GLN A 57 -5.03 -8.90 -3.99
N LYS A 58 -4.03 -8.35 -3.29
CA LYS A 58 -2.74 -7.94 -3.86
C LYS A 58 -2.86 -6.89 -4.97
N LEU A 59 -3.26 -5.68 -4.60
CA LEU A 59 -3.17 -4.55 -5.53
C LEU A 59 -1.69 -4.27 -5.81
N LYS A 60 -1.29 -4.27 -7.09
CA LYS A 60 0.08 -3.95 -7.53
C LYS A 60 0.08 -2.58 -8.19
N PHE A 61 0.79 -1.64 -7.59
CA PHE A 61 0.95 -0.29 -8.10
C PHE A 61 2.36 -0.14 -8.68
N VAL A 62 2.44 0.04 -10.00
CA VAL A 62 3.71 0.16 -10.73
C VAL A 62 4.04 1.64 -10.88
N ARG A 63 5.32 1.98 -10.70
CA ARG A 63 5.83 3.33 -10.96
C ARG A 63 5.59 3.70 -12.42
N THR A 64 4.88 4.81 -12.65
CA THR A 64 4.78 5.43 -13.96
C THR A 64 5.96 6.38 -14.13
N THR A 65 6.76 6.17 -15.16
CA THR A 65 7.74 7.17 -15.64
C THR A 65 7.00 8.16 -16.51
N GLU A 66 6.83 9.39 -16.02
CA GLU A 66 6.65 10.57 -16.90
C GLU A 66 8.00 11.02 -17.46
#